data_AF-A0A416U056-F1
#
_entry.id   AF-A0A416U056-F1
#
_cell.length_a   1.000
_cell.length_b   1.000
_cell.length_c   1.000
_cell.angle_alpha   90.00
_cell.angle_beta   90.00
_cell.angle_gamma   90.00
#
_symmetry.space_group_name_H-M   'P 1'
#
loop_
_entity.id
_entity.type
_entity.pdbx_description
1 polymer ?
#
loop_
_entity_poly.entity_id
_entity_poly.type
_entity_poly.pdbx_seq_one_letter_code
_entity_poly.pdbx_strand_id
1 'polypeptide(L)'
;MDERNKDEEQGVKKKKYIVPEEIELEEGVEFRRVYDWLPYTYWRILRVMKELGWDMIQIWQGYKANRRPGYCEKYRIVEHETGRVIREEVTIYQIQKAFAYEEVPLEDKQTEKYQREKLLIAAGEKEEWKQRPVNEKVWNPAAREFYMKYIEEDPTDEEPGTEEIEPE
;
A
#
# COMPACT_ATOMS: atom_id res chain seq x y z
N MET A 1 72.11 -22.82 -18.92
CA MET A 1 72.25 -21.42 -18.48
C MET A 1 72.38 -20.59 -19.76
N ASP A 2 71.44 -19.75 -20.17
CA ASP A 2 70.38 -19.09 -19.41
C ASP A 2 69.12 -18.89 -20.24
N GLU A 3 68.01 -19.15 -19.57
CA GLU A 3 66.66 -18.71 -19.88
C GLU A 3 66.63 -17.18 -20.03
N ARG A 4 66.00 -16.65 -21.09
CA ARG A 4 65.29 -15.36 -21.10
C ARG A 4 64.73 -15.03 -22.50
N ASN A 5 63.41 -15.16 -22.61
CA ASN A 5 62.45 -14.29 -23.32
C ASN A 5 61.09 -14.97 -23.07
N LYS A 6 60.31 -14.58 -22.04
CA LYS A 6 59.38 -13.44 -22.05
C LYS A 6 58.77 -13.25 -23.44
N ASP A 7 57.55 -13.74 -23.60
CA ASP A 7 56.42 -12.89 -23.98
C ASP A 7 55.12 -13.53 -23.46
N GLU A 8 54.38 -12.69 -22.74
CA GLU A 8 53.12 -12.96 -22.08
C GLU A 8 52.02 -13.07 -23.15
N GLU A 9 51.56 -14.28 -23.47
CA GLU A 9 50.31 -14.42 -24.23
C GLU A 9 49.13 -14.03 -23.33
N GLN A 10 48.77 -12.76 -23.45
CA GLN A 10 47.54 -12.18 -22.92
C GLN A 10 46.36 -13.09 -23.24
N GLY A 11 45.72 -13.62 -22.20
CA GLY A 11 44.51 -14.41 -22.29
C GLY A 11 43.41 -13.66 -23.03
N VAL A 12 43.25 -13.99 -24.32
CA VAL A 12 42.16 -13.51 -25.17
C VAL A 12 40.85 -14.04 -24.57
N LYS A 13 40.14 -13.19 -23.83
CA LYS A 13 38.76 -13.45 -23.40
C LYS A 13 37.91 -13.62 -24.65
N LYS A 14 37.66 -14.87 -25.05
CA LYS A 14 36.70 -15.22 -26.11
C LYS A 14 35.35 -14.60 -25.74
N LYS A 15 34.93 -13.59 -26.51
CA LYS A 15 33.57 -13.07 -26.45
C LYS A 15 32.64 -14.23 -26.81
N LYS A 16 31.78 -14.66 -25.88
CA LYS A 16 30.68 -15.58 -26.20
C LYS A 16 29.71 -14.79 -27.06
N TYR A 17 29.67 -15.09 -28.36
CA TYR A 17 28.62 -14.59 -29.23
C TYR A 17 27.32 -15.29 -28.82
N ILE A 18 26.29 -14.50 -28.53
CA ILE A 18 24.92 -15.02 -28.40
C ILE A 18 24.54 -15.46 -29.81
N VAL A 19 24.41 -16.75 -30.02
CA VAL A 19 23.90 -17.31 -31.27
C VAL A 19 22.44 -16.87 -31.36
N PRO A 20 22.00 -16.19 -32.43
CA PRO A 20 20.58 -15.91 -32.62
C PRO A 20 19.86 -17.25 -32.84
N GLU A 21 19.22 -17.75 -31.80
CA GLU A 21 18.22 -18.82 -31.93
C GLU A 21 17.01 -18.22 -32.64
N GLU A 22 16.72 -18.72 -33.85
CA GLU A 22 15.51 -18.40 -34.58
C GLU A 22 14.33 -19.07 -33.86
N ILE A 23 13.36 -18.27 -33.40
CA ILE A 23 12.14 -18.75 -32.74
C ILE A 23 11.04 -18.72 -33.79
N GLU A 24 10.65 -19.88 -34.29
CA GLU A 24 9.48 -20.04 -35.16
C GLU A 24 8.21 -19.94 -34.31
N LEU A 25 7.38 -18.92 -34.59
CA LEU A 25 6.10 -18.70 -33.91
C LEU A 25 4.97 -19.27 -34.77
N GLU A 26 4.06 -20.02 -34.17
CA GLU A 26 2.87 -20.55 -34.85
C GLU A 26 1.92 -19.43 -35.31
N GLU A 27 1.17 -19.65 -36.39
CA GLU A 27 0.14 -18.71 -36.86
C GLU A 27 -0.96 -18.57 -35.80
N GLY A 28 -1.07 -17.37 -35.21
CA GLY A 28 -2.05 -17.05 -34.16
C GLY A 28 -1.46 -16.69 -32.80
N VAL A 29 -0.12 -16.66 -32.65
CA VAL A 29 0.52 -16.18 -31.42
C VAL A 29 0.27 -14.68 -31.23
N GLU A 30 -0.48 -14.34 -30.18
CA GLU A 30 -0.70 -12.96 -29.76
C GLU A 30 0.32 -12.54 -28.70
N PHE A 31 0.96 -11.40 -28.92
CA PHE A 31 1.79 -10.77 -27.90
C PHE A 31 0.90 -10.05 -26.89
N ARG A 32 1.01 -10.43 -25.61
CA ARG A 32 0.37 -9.73 -24.50
C ARG A 32 1.40 -8.98 -23.68
N ARG A 33 1.03 -7.77 -23.25
CA ARG A 33 1.84 -6.99 -22.31
C ARG A 33 1.53 -7.48 -20.90
N VAL A 34 2.48 -8.21 -20.32
CA VAL A 34 2.49 -8.55 -18.90
C VAL A 34 3.38 -7.53 -18.19
N TYR A 35 2.90 -7.00 -17.07
CA TYR A 35 3.66 -6.05 -16.26
C TYR A 35 4.24 -6.78 -15.05
N ASP A 36 5.52 -6.57 -14.74
CA ASP A 36 6.14 -7.11 -13.52
C ASP A 36 5.55 -6.48 -12.25
N TRP A 37 4.94 -5.29 -12.39
CA TRP A 37 4.36 -4.52 -11.30
C TRP A 37 3.33 -3.51 -11.83
N LEU A 38 2.25 -3.35 -11.08
CA LEU A 38 1.23 -2.32 -11.31
C LEU A 38 0.92 -1.56 -10.00
N PRO A 39 0.56 -0.27 -10.08
CA PRO A 39 0.35 0.59 -8.92
C PRO A 39 -1.02 0.37 -8.26
N TYR A 40 -1.34 -0.85 -7.82
CA TYR A 40 -2.60 -1.10 -7.11
C TYR A 40 -2.64 -0.31 -5.80
N THR A 41 -3.73 0.42 -5.59
CA THR A 41 -3.98 1.08 -4.31
C THR A 41 -4.29 0.04 -3.23
N TYR A 42 -4.01 0.37 -1.97
CA TYR A 42 -4.37 -0.47 -0.82
C TYR A 42 -5.85 -0.90 -0.85
N TRP A 43 -6.75 0.04 -1.17
CA TRP A 43 -8.18 -0.22 -1.25
C TRP A 43 -8.55 -1.17 -2.39
N ARG A 44 -7.90 -1.06 -3.55
CA ARG A 44 -8.10 -2.03 -4.63
C ARG A 44 -7.66 -3.41 -4.20
N ILE A 45 -6.51 -3.51 -3.53
CA ILE A 45 -6.00 -4.78 -3.00
C ILE A 45 -7.01 -5.42 -2.05
N LEU A 46 -7.53 -4.66 -1.08
CA LEU A 46 -8.55 -5.16 -0.15
C LEU A 46 -9.81 -5.66 -0.86
N ARG A 47 -10.26 -4.98 -1.92
CA ARG A 47 -11.44 -5.42 -2.69
C ARG A 47 -11.19 -6.73 -3.42
N VAL A 48 -10.05 -6.86 -4.10
CA VAL A 48 -9.65 -8.13 -4.75
C VAL A 48 -9.55 -9.26 -3.73
N MET A 49 -8.87 -9.02 -2.62
CA MET A 49 -8.70 -10.03 -1.56
C MET A 49 -10.07 -10.49 -1.03
N LYS A 50 -10.99 -9.55 -0.80
CA LYS A 50 -12.36 -9.87 -0.36
C LYS A 50 -13.14 -10.67 -1.41
N GLU A 51 -13.01 -10.35 -2.70
CA GLU A 51 -13.61 -11.12 -3.80
C GLU A 51 -13.08 -12.56 -3.83
N LEU A 52 -11.82 -12.78 -3.44
CA LEU A 52 -11.18 -14.09 -3.31
C LEU A 52 -11.47 -14.79 -1.97
N GLY A 53 -12.22 -14.16 -1.06
CA GLY A 53 -12.49 -14.72 0.27
C GLY A 53 -11.29 -14.66 1.22
N TRP A 54 -10.39 -13.70 1.04
CA TRP A 54 -9.20 -13.50 1.88
C TRP A 54 -9.22 -12.15 2.58
N ASP A 55 -8.67 -12.13 3.79
CA ASP A 55 -8.45 -10.95 4.62
C ASP A 55 -6.97 -10.63 4.72
N MET A 56 -6.65 -9.35 4.62
CA MET A 56 -5.29 -8.83 4.80
C MET A 56 -5.20 -8.08 6.13
N ILE A 57 -4.42 -8.61 7.07
CA ILE A 57 -4.31 -8.06 8.43
C ILE A 57 -2.90 -7.51 8.63
N GLN A 58 -2.80 -6.26 9.08
CA GLN A 58 -1.50 -5.63 9.37
C GLN A 58 -0.84 -6.28 10.58
N ILE A 59 0.45 -6.58 10.47
CA ILE A 59 1.27 -7.11 11.57
C ILE A 59 1.82 -5.92 12.36
N TRP A 60 1.67 -5.93 13.68
CA TRP A 60 2.28 -4.92 14.55
C TRP A 60 3.81 -5.05 14.51
N GLN A 61 4.49 -4.04 13.96
CA GLN A 61 5.96 -4.01 13.84
C GLN A 61 6.63 -3.19 14.94
N GLY A 62 5.87 -2.78 15.96
CA GLY A 62 6.35 -1.91 17.03
C GLY A 62 6.02 -0.43 16.81
N TYR A 63 6.05 0.30 17.92
CA TYR A 63 5.84 1.74 17.93
C TYR A 63 6.97 2.46 17.17
N LYS A 64 6.61 3.47 16.34
CA LYS A 64 7.55 4.25 15.51
C LYS A 64 8.37 3.44 14.50
N ALA A 65 7.94 2.22 14.15
CA ALA A 65 8.65 1.41 13.16
C ALA A 65 8.80 2.11 11.79
N ASN A 66 7.82 2.93 11.41
CA ASN A 66 7.80 3.77 10.22
C ASN A 66 8.90 4.85 10.14
N ARG A 67 9.63 5.11 11.22
CA ARG A 67 10.75 6.08 11.22
C ARG A 67 12.05 5.51 10.66
N ARG A 68 12.09 4.19 10.40
CA ARG A 68 13.27 3.54 9.84
C ARG A 68 13.31 3.74 8.32
N PRO A 69 14.47 4.09 7.74
CA PRO A 69 14.61 4.15 6.30
C PRO A 69 14.36 2.77 5.70
N GLY A 70 13.58 2.71 4.61
CA GLY A 70 13.18 1.44 3.99
C GLY A 70 12.08 0.66 4.73
N TYR A 71 11.40 1.28 5.70
CA TYR A 71 10.24 0.67 6.35
C TYR A 71 9.17 0.31 5.32
N CYS A 72 8.68 -0.92 5.43
CA CYS A 72 7.55 -1.40 4.66
C CYS A 72 6.60 -2.17 5.57
N GLU A 73 5.32 -1.86 5.46
CA GLU A 73 4.30 -2.55 6.22
C GLU A 73 4.19 -4.01 5.76
N LYS A 74 4.11 -4.89 6.75
CA LYS A 74 3.98 -6.33 6.60
C LYS A 74 2.58 -6.71 7.05
N TYR A 75 2.01 -7.64 6.33
CA TYR A 75 0.65 -8.11 6.48
C TYR A 75 0.67 -9.64 6.54
N ARG A 76 -0.33 -10.20 7.20
CA ARG A 76 -0.68 -11.62 7.07
C ARG A 76 -1.94 -11.75 6.23
N ILE A 77 -1.97 -12.75 5.37
CA ILE A 77 -3.13 -13.09 4.55
C ILE A 77 -3.81 -14.27 5.20
N VAL A 78 -5.10 -14.11 5.47
CA VAL A 78 -5.94 -15.07 6.19
C VAL A 78 -7.14 -15.42 5.33
N GLU A 79 -7.52 -16.69 5.29
CA GLU A 79 -8.77 -17.10 4.65
C GLU A 79 -9.96 -16.65 5.51
N HIS A 80 -10.92 -15.95 4.89
CA HIS A 80 -12.04 -15.32 5.59
C HIS A 80 -12.94 -16.36 6.29
N GLU A 81 -13.17 -17.51 5.65
CA GLU A 81 -14.09 -18.52 6.15
C GLU A 81 -13.51 -19.33 7.31
N THR A 82 -12.25 -19.77 7.18
CA THR A 82 -11.63 -20.70 8.14
C THR A 82 -10.73 -20.00 9.16
N GLY A 83 -10.35 -18.74 8.89
CA GLY A 83 -9.33 -18.04 9.67
C GLY A 83 -7.92 -18.61 9.50
N ARG A 84 -7.69 -19.52 8.52
CA ARG A 84 -6.37 -20.10 8.29
C ARG A 84 -5.42 -19.08 7.72
N VAL A 85 -4.22 -19.03 8.27
CA VAL A 85 -3.15 -18.16 7.76
C VAL A 85 -2.56 -18.81 6.52
N ILE A 86 -2.75 -18.15 5.36
CA ILE A 86 -2.21 -18.60 4.08
C ILE A 86 -0.74 -18.22 3.99
N ARG A 87 -0.43 -16.97 4.37
CA ARG A 87 0.93 -16.44 4.29
C ARG A 87 1.13 -15.32 5.31
N GLU A 88 2.29 -15.33 5.96
CA GLU A 88 2.72 -14.27 6.88
C GLU A 88 3.80 -13.39 6.25
N GLU A 89 3.99 -12.22 6.86
CA GLU A 89 5.03 -11.24 6.51
C GLU A 89 5.05 -10.78 5.04
N VAL A 90 3.87 -10.63 4.44
CA VAL A 90 3.72 -10.16 3.07
C VAL A 90 3.71 -8.63 3.01
N THR A 91 4.47 -8.06 2.08
CA THR A 91 4.45 -6.61 1.82
C THR A 91 3.45 -6.25 0.73
N ILE A 92 2.96 -5.00 0.75
CA ILE A 92 2.08 -4.48 -0.32
C ILE A 92 2.72 -4.64 -1.71
N TYR A 93 4.02 -4.40 -1.83
CA TYR A 93 4.74 -4.55 -3.11
C TYR A 93 4.72 -5.97 -3.65
N GLN A 94 4.84 -6.98 -2.79
CA GLN A 94 4.76 -8.37 -3.22
C GLN A 94 3.36 -8.73 -3.71
N ILE A 95 2.33 -8.18 -3.06
CA ILE A 95 0.93 -8.37 -3.49
C ILE A 95 0.68 -7.69 -4.84
N GLN A 96 1.17 -6.46 -5.02
CA GLN A 96 1.07 -5.73 -6.28
C GLN A 96 1.73 -6.47 -7.44
N LYS A 97 2.91 -7.08 -7.21
CA LYS A 97 3.58 -7.91 -8.20
C LYS A 97 2.75 -9.15 -8.54
N ALA A 98 2.28 -9.87 -7.51
CA ALA A 98 1.43 -11.04 -7.71
C ALA A 98 0.18 -10.72 -8.54
N PHE A 99 -0.48 -9.61 -8.24
CA PHE A 99 -1.67 -9.18 -8.99
C PHE A 99 -1.37 -8.77 -10.43
N ALA A 100 -0.20 -8.17 -10.67
CA ALA A 100 0.21 -7.82 -12.03
C ALA A 100 0.52 -9.07 -12.87
N TYR A 101 1.14 -10.10 -12.27
CA TYR A 101 1.39 -11.39 -12.92
C TYR A 101 0.10 -12.17 -13.20
N GLU A 102 -0.87 -12.13 -12.29
CA GLU A 102 -2.20 -12.74 -12.46
C GLU A 102 -3.14 -11.89 -13.34
N GLU A 103 -2.62 -10.82 -13.97
CA GLU A 103 -3.36 -9.90 -14.84
C GLU A 103 -4.64 -9.32 -14.22
N VAL A 104 -4.65 -9.13 -12.89
CA VAL A 104 -5.81 -8.60 -12.18
C VAL A 104 -6.05 -7.15 -12.63
N PRO A 105 -7.28 -6.77 -13.04
CA PRO A 105 -7.54 -5.41 -13.49
C PRO A 105 -7.21 -4.37 -12.41
N LEU A 106 -6.44 -3.33 -12.79
CA LEU A 106 -6.05 -2.25 -11.90
C LEU A 106 -7.26 -1.44 -11.42
N GLU A 107 -8.16 -1.12 -12.34
CA GLU A 107 -9.40 -0.38 -12.06
C GLU A 107 -10.58 -1.35 -12.03
N ASP A 108 -11.52 -1.11 -11.12
CA ASP A 108 -12.83 -1.75 -11.09
C ASP A 108 -13.91 -0.78 -11.57
N LYS A 109 -15.12 -1.30 -11.79
CA LYS A 109 -16.30 -0.50 -12.19
C LYS A 109 -16.54 0.71 -11.27
N GLN A 110 -16.15 0.61 -9.99
CA GLN A 110 -16.30 1.69 -9.02
C GLN A 110 -15.26 2.79 -9.25
N THR A 111 -14.02 2.40 -9.54
CA THR A 111 -12.91 3.31 -9.86
C THR A 111 -13.17 4.00 -11.20
N GLU A 112 -13.62 3.26 -12.21
CA GLU A 112 -14.04 3.82 -13.51
C GLU A 112 -15.14 4.88 -13.34
N LYS A 113 -16.16 4.62 -12.50
CA LYS A 113 -17.21 5.59 -12.21
C LYS A 113 -16.64 6.87 -11.61
N TYR A 114 -15.72 6.76 -10.66
CA TYR A 114 -15.08 7.91 -10.04
C TYR A 114 -14.20 8.69 -11.04
N GLN A 115 -13.40 8.01 -11.86
CA GLN A 115 -12.59 8.65 -12.90
C GLN A 115 -13.47 9.38 -13.93
N ARG A 116 -14.57 8.74 -14.36
CA ARG A 116 -15.54 9.35 -15.27
C ARG A 116 -16.20 10.58 -14.65
N GLU A 117 -16.59 10.53 -13.39
CA GLU A 117 -17.15 11.68 -12.68
C GLU A 117 -16.16 12.83 -12.57
N LYS A 118 -14.89 12.53 -12.28
CA LYS A 118 -13.80 13.53 -12.25
C LYS A 118 -13.56 14.18 -13.61
N LEU A 119 -13.59 13.40 -14.69
CA LEU A 119 -13.47 13.91 -16.06
C LEU A 119 -14.65 14.80 -16.44
N LEU A 120 -15.87 14.44 -16.06
CA LEU A 120 -17.06 15.26 -16.29
C LEU A 120 -17.01 16.60 -15.53
N ILE A 121 -16.46 16.60 -14.31
CA ILE A 121 -16.22 17.83 -13.55
C ILE A 121 -15.16 18.69 -14.25
N ALA A 122 -14.05 18.10 -14.68
CA ALA A 122 -12.99 18.81 -15.40
C ALA A 122 -13.46 19.38 -16.75
N ALA A 123 -14.37 18.68 -17.43
CA ALA A 123 -15.03 19.15 -18.65
C ALA A 123 -16.10 20.22 -18.41
N GLY A 124 -16.44 20.53 -17.15
CA GLY A 124 -17.48 21.48 -16.78
C GLY A 124 -18.91 20.98 -16.99
N GLU A 125 -19.09 19.70 -17.33
CA GLU A 125 -20.39 19.07 -17.56
C GLU A 125 -21.09 18.67 -16.24
N LYS A 126 -20.35 18.70 -15.13
CA LYS A 126 -20.85 18.41 -13.80
C LYS A 126 -20.29 19.40 -12.79
N GLU A 127 -21.14 20.00 -11.96
CA GLU A 127 -20.66 20.84 -10.87
C GLU A 127 -19.83 20.01 -9.90
N GLU A 128 -18.66 20.53 -9.52
CA GLU A 128 -17.85 19.97 -8.45
C GLU A 128 -18.66 20.00 -7.15
N TRP A 129 -18.53 18.96 -6.33
CA TRP A 129 -19.17 18.92 -5.01
C TRP A 129 -18.71 20.13 -4.20
N LYS A 130 -19.59 21.12 -4.03
CA LYS A 130 -19.38 22.23 -3.10
C LYS A 130 -19.29 21.64 -1.69
N GLN A 131 -18.22 21.95 -0.96
CA GLN A 131 -18.18 21.66 0.48
C GLN A 131 -19.46 22.21 1.10
N ARG A 132 -20.20 21.36 1.81
CA ARG A 132 -21.21 21.87 2.75
C ARG A 132 -20.48 22.83 3.67
N PRO A 133 -21.05 24.00 4.00
CA PRO A 133 -20.40 24.93 4.92
C PRO A 133 -19.97 24.15 6.16
N VAL A 134 -18.69 24.30 6.52
CA VAL A 134 -18.10 23.67 7.71
C VAL A 134 -19.05 23.91 8.86
N ASN A 135 -19.66 22.82 9.38
CA ASN A 135 -20.51 22.76 10.56
C ASN A 135 -20.59 24.09 11.31
N GLU A 136 -21.56 24.93 10.95
CA GLU A 136 -22.24 25.68 11.99
C GLU A 136 -22.75 24.58 12.93
N LYS A 137 -22.15 24.45 14.12
CA LYS A 137 -22.48 23.39 15.08
C LYS A 137 -23.92 23.62 15.53
N VAL A 138 -24.88 23.24 14.70
CA VAL A 138 -26.29 23.14 15.04
C VAL A 138 -26.39 21.89 15.90
N TRP A 139 -26.03 22.08 17.17
CA TRP A 139 -26.29 21.10 18.21
C TRP A 139 -27.79 20.81 18.18
N ASN A 140 -28.17 19.55 18.02
CA ASN A 140 -29.54 19.14 18.32
C ASN A 140 -29.81 19.46 19.80
N PRO A 141 -30.77 20.36 20.14
CA PRO A 141 -30.96 20.83 21.51
C PRO A 141 -31.09 19.70 22.53
N ALA A 142 -31.79 18.61 22.15
CA ALA A 142 -31.98 17.44 23.02
C ALA A 142 -30.68 16.71 23.34
N ALA A 143 -29.76 16.65 22.39
CA ALA A 143 -28.46 16.05 22.63
C ALA A 143 -27.63 16.96 23.57
N ARG A 144 -27.81 18.29 23.51
CA ARG A 144 -27.05 19.26 24.33
C ARG A 144 -27.52 19.14 25.76
N GLU A 145 -28.84 19.02 25.89
CA GLU A 145 -29.60 18.56 27.05
C GLU A 145 -28.89 17.39 27.75
N PHE A 146 -28.76 16.32 26.97
CA PHE A 146 -28.15 15.07 27.38
C PHE A 146 -26.69 15.24 27.81
N TYR A 147 -25.83 15.85 27.00
CA TYR A 147 -24.41 16.02 27.34
C TYR A 147 -24.21 16.85 28.61
N MET A 148 -24.94 17.97 28.76
CA MET A 148 -24.82 18.83 29.94
C MET A 148 -25.34 18.17 31.21
N LYS A 149 -26.26 17.20 31.11
CA LYS A 149 -26.72 16.41 32.25
C LYS A 149 -25.65 15.45 32.80
N TYR A 150 -24.72 14.99 31.96
CA TYR A 150 -23.72 13.97 32.30
C TYR A 150 -22.29 14.51 32.42
N ILE A 151 -22.08 15.81 32.22
CA ILE A 151 -20.87 16.49 32.65
C ILE A 151 -21.09 16.83 34.13
N GLU A 152 -20.64 15.95 35.03
CA GLU A 152 -20.24 16.41 36.36
C GLU A 152 -19.09 17.41 36.13
N GLU A 153 -19.16 18.59 36.76
CA GLU A 153 -18.11 19.62 36.65
C GLU A 153 -16.75 18.94 36.81
N ASP A 154 -15.91 18.98 35.77
CA ASP A 154 -14.51 18.58 35.89
C ASP A 154 -13.97 19.33 37.12
N PRO A 155 -13.36 18.64 38.11
CA PRO A 155 -12.77 19.34 39.24
C PRO A 155 -11.80 20.35 38.65
N THR A 156 -12.01 21.64 38.97
CA THR A 156 -11.14 22.73 38.59
C THR A 156 -9.69 22.28 38.71
N ASP A 157 -8.94 22.35 37.61
CA ASP A 157 -7.49 22.11 37.57
C ASP A 157 -6.81 23.05 38.58
N GLU A 158 -6.78 22.68 39.86
CA GLU A 158 -5.88 23.25 40.84
C GLU A 158 -4.47 22.82 40.40
N GLU A 159 -3.67 23.81 40.02
CA GLU A 159 -2.26 23.63 39.67
C GLU A 159 -1.58 22.75 40.75
N PRO A 160 -0.85 21.69 40.39
CA PRO A 160 -0.19 20.85 41.38
C PRO A 160 0.85 21.70 42.11
N GLY A 161 0.57 21.99 43.39
CA GLY A 161 1.49 22.64 44.29
C GLY A 161 2.84 21.92 44.30
N THR A 162 3.90 22.68 44.06
CA THR A 162 5.28 22.24 44.29
C THR A 162 5.47 22.01 45.79
N GLU A 163 5.26 20.79 46.26
CA GLU A 163 5.76 20.37 47.56
C GLU A 163 7.27 20.08 47.41
N GLU A 164 8.07 21.04 47.90
CA GLU A 164 9.50 20.85 48.15
C GLU A 164 9.68 19.75 49.20
N ILE A 165 10.24 18.61 48.79
CA ILE A 165 10.64 17.55 49.72
C ILE A 165 12.04 17.93 50.23
N GLU A 166 12.12 18.45 51.46
CA GLU A 166 13.40 18.58 52.18
C GLU A 166 13.94 17.18 52.55
N PRO A 167 15.24 16.90 52.37
CA PRO A 167 15.83 15.63 52.77
C PRO A 167 16.21 15.61 54.25
N GLU A 168 15.84 14.54 54.96
CA GLU A 168 16.40 14.14 56.27
C GLU A 168 17.78 13.47 56.13
#